data_AF-A0AAE3SC93-F1
#
_entry.id   AF-A0AAE3SC93-F1
#
_cell.length_a   1.000
_cell.length_b   1.000
_cell.length_c   1.000
_cell.angle_alpha   90.00
_cell.angle_beta   90.00
_cell.angle_gamma   90.00
#
_symmetry.space_group_name_H-M   'P 1'
#
loop_
_entity.id
_entity.type
_entity.pdbx_description
1 polymer ?
#
loop_
_entity_poly.entity_id
_entity_poly.type
_entity_poly.pdbx_seq_one_letter_code
_entity_poly.pdbx_strand_id
1 'polypeptide(L)'
;MPDRILTGTRARNRRLDLGLRQAHVAKVVGISGSYLNLIEHNRRRIGGKLLADLARVLEIDAALLADDTTDAILLPIKEAAAAFPEATVEDARAEELVARFPGWAALVAAQRRRIAQLEERTEALSNRLAHDSQIANSLHEVISTATAIRSTASILAETPDLDREWQARFHTNIDTDSERLAQSSQALLGFLDMEMEAGDTQTESAMEQVEAKMAQSGFYFSGIEAGDTLHFDDVEDPSARAILQDWANSASKDAKRLPLDTFSQAARATAYDPARLASRFDVPLDMIFRRLAHLPHDLDHPLMGLAVCDAAGVVTFQKPVLDFRLPRSGSACPLWPLYQALTQPGRAIRRVVRLPGRAHTPFECFAIATPVGDVSFASEARVTATMLVRPARNEDVPDVVGPGCRVCTVQDCASRRHPSLV
;
A
#
# COMPACT_ATOMS: atom_id res chain seq x y z
N MET A 1 12.58 15.39 -24.01
CA MET A 1 13.38 14.47 -24.85
C MET A 1 12.48 13.29 -25.17
N PRO A 2 12.41 12.76 -26.41
CA PRO A 2 11.43 11.73 -26.73
C PRO A 2 11.79 10.39 -26.06
N ASP A 3 10.76 9.75 -25.51
CA ASP A 3 10.75 8.46 -24.80
C ASP A 3 11.76 7.44 -25.31
N ARG A 4 12.70 7.06 -24.44
CA ARG A 4 13.56 5.90 -24.68
C ARG A 4 13.01 4.68 -23.95
N ILE A 5 12.00 4.08 -24.58
CA ILE A 5 11.54 2.69 -24.43
C ILE A 5 12.74 1.77 -24.20
N LEU A 6 12.93 1.23 -23.00
CA LEU A 6 14.18 0.54 -22.62
C LEU A 6 14.31 -0.89 -23.20
N THR A 7 13.31 -1.40 -23.93
CA THR A 7 13.34 -2.72 -24.59
C THR A 7 14.63 -2.93 -25.40
N GLY A 8 15.04 -1.93 -26.17
CA GLY A 8 16.26 -1.99 -26.98
C GLY A 8 17.55 -2.03 -26.15
N THR A 9 17.59 -1.24 -25.09
CA THR A 9 18.73 -1.19 -24.18
C THR A 9 18.89 -2.51 -23.41
N ARG A 10 17.78 -3.12 -22.98
CA ARG A 10 17.77 -4.47 -22.38
C ARG A 10 18.24 -5.54 -23.34
N ALA A 11 17.70 -5.53 -24.57
CA ALA A 11 18.12 -6.45 -25.61
C ALA A 11 19.61 -6.34 -25.90
N ARG A 12 20.14 -5.12 -25.97
CA ARG A 12 21.56 -4.84 -26.15
C ARG A 12 22.41 -5.35 -24.98
N ASN A 13 22.03 -5.05 -23.75
CA ASN A 13 22.77 -5.46 -22.56
C ASN A 13 22.83 -6.98 -22.46
N ARG A 14 21.67 -7.65 -22.61
CA ARG A 14 21.60 -9.11 -22.59
C ARG A 14 22.42 -9.75 -23.71
N ARG A 15 22.40 -9.16 -24.91
CA ARG A 15 23.25 -9.59 -26.02
C ARG A 15 24.74 -9.49 -25.69
N LEU A 16 25.16 -8.40 -25.05
CA LEU A 16 26.54 -8.20 -24.62
C LEU A 16 26.95 -9.18 -23.52
N ASP A 17 26.07 -9.47 -22.56
CA ASP A 17 26.31 -10.46 -21.50
C ASP A 17 26.49 -11.87 -22.06
N LEU A 18 25.74 -12.22 -23.11
CA LEU A 18 25.87 -13.48 -23.84
C LEU A 18 27.07 -13.49 -24.82
N GLY A 19 27.83 -12.40 -24.92
CA GLY A 19 28.96 -12.28 -25.86
C GLY A 19 28.56 -12.30 -27.34
N LEU A 20 27.29 -12.09 -27.66
CA LEU A 20 26.75 -12.24 -29.01
C LEU A 20 27.03 -10.99 -29.85
N ARG A 21 27.48 -11.21 -31.09
CA ARG A 21 27.62 -10.13 -32.07
C ARG A 21 26.25 -9.72 -32.60
N GLN A 22 26.04 -8.42 -32.77
CA GLN A 22 24.79 -7.86 -33.28
C GLN A 22 24.38 -8.46 -34.65
N ALA A 23 25.35 -8.67 -35.55
CA ALA A 23 25.10 -9.30 -36.85
C ALA A 23 24.59 -10.75 -36.73
N HIS A 24 25.02 -11.48 -35.70
CA HIS A 24 24.56 -12.85 -35.45
C HIS A 24 23.10 -12.86 -34.99
N VAL A 25 22.77 -12.03 -33.99
CA VAL A 25 21.39 -11.91 -33.48
C VAL A 25 20.43 -11.45 -34.59
N ALA A 26 20.83 -10.46 -35.39
CA ALA A 26 20.02 -9.98 -36.50
C ALA A 26 19.71 -11.10 -37.52
N LYS A 27 20.73 -11.90 -37.86
CA LYS A 27 20.58 -13.03 -38.79
C LYS A 27 19.67 -14.13 -38.25
N VAL A 28 19.80 -14.48 -36.96
CA VAL A 28 18.99 -15.54 -36.33
C VAL A 28 17.52 -15.11 -36.19
N VAL A 29 17.28 -13.84 -35.86
CA VAL A 29 15.93 -13.28 -35.75
C VAL A 29 15.32 -12.96 -37.13
N GLY A 30 16.11 -12.95 -38.20
CA GLY A 30 15.63 -12.70 -39.56
C GLY A 30 15.42 -11.22 -39.89
N ILE A 31 16.15 -10.31 -39.25
CA ILE A 31 16.12 -8.86 -39.50
C ILE A 31 17.48 -8.34 -39.98
N SER A 32 17.53 -7.13 -40.54
CA SER A 32 18.81 -6.52 -40.91
C SER A 32 19.58 -6.01 -39.69
N GLY A 33 20.91 -6.02 -39.75
CA GLY A 33 21.75 -5.50 -38.67
C GLY A 33 21.49 -4.02 -38.35
N SER A 34 21.16 -3.22 -39.36
CA SER A 34 20.76 -1.82 -39.20
C SER A 34 19.40 -1.71 -38.47
N TYR A 35 18.47 -2.61 -38.76
CA TYR A 35 17.18 -2.68 -38.07
C TYR A 35 17.35 -3.04 -36.59
N LEU A 36 18.18 -4.05 -36.28
CA LEU A 36 18.53 -4.40 -34.91
C LEU A 36 19.23 -3.23 -34.19
N ASN A 37 20.06 -2.45 -34.89
CA ASN A 37 20.71 -1.28 -34.32
C ASN A 37 19.73 -0.18 -33.91
N LEU A 38 18.71 0.05 -34.73
CA LEU A 38 17.63 0.99 -34.39
C LEU A 38 16.81 0.51 -33.20
N ILE A 39 16.56 -0.80 -33.10
CA ILE A 39 15.90 -1.41 -31.95
C ILE A 39 16.76 -1.22 -30.70
N GLU A 40 18.03 -1.62 -30.71
CA GLU A 40 18.95 -1.57 -29.55
C GLU A 40 19.19 -0.16 -29.01
N HIS A 41 19.03 0.87 -29.85
CA HIS A 41 19.12 2.28 -29.47
C HIS A 41 17.75 2.91 -29.19
N ASN A 42 16.70 2.09 -29.01
CA ASN A 42 15.33 2.50 -28.70
C ASN A 42 14.72 3.45 -29.75
N ARG A 43 15.24 3.43 -30.98
CA ARG A 43 14.70 4.24 -32.09
C ARG A 43 13.55 3.56 -32.82
N ARG A 44 13.29 2.28 -32.54
CA ARG A 44 12.22 1.50 -33.18
C ARG A 44 11.57 0.55 -32.18
N ARG A 45 10.25 0.70 -31.98
CA ARG A 45 9.42 -0.20 -31.17
C ARG A 45 9.33 -1.58 -31.81
N ILE A 46 9.28 -2.62 -30.98
CA ILE A 46 9.07 -4.01 -31.38
C ILE A 46 7.95 -4.63 -30.55
N GLY A 47 7.22 -5.57 -31.12
CA GLY A 47 6.13 -6.28 -30.46
C GLY A 47 5.80 -7.59 -31.17
N GLY A 48 4.92 -8.39 -30.57
CA GLY A 48 4.44 -9.64 -31.14
C GLY A 48 5.56 -10.64 -31.46
N LYS A 49 5.53 -11.22 -32.66
CA LYS A 49 6.47 -12.26 -33.09
C LYS A 49 7.95 -11.84 -32.98
N LEU A 50 8.27 -10.60 -33.34
CA LEU A 50 9.66 -10.12 -33.33
C LEU A 50 10.21 -10.02 -31.91
N LEU A 51 9.39 -9.60 -30.94
CA LEU A 51 9.77 -9.55 -29.52
C LEU A 51 10.04 -10.96 -28.98
N ALA A 52 9.15 -11.90 -29.28
CA ALA A 52 9.28 -13.30 -28.87
C ALA A 52 10.52 -13.97 -29.49
N ASP A 53 10.80 -13.70 -30.75
CA ASP A 53 11.99 -14.21 -31.43
C ASP A 53 13.28 -13.62 -30.84
N LEU A 54 13.29 -12.33 -30.50
CA LEU A 54 14.42 -11.69 -29.82
C LEU A 54 14.64 -12.27 -28.42
N ALA A 55 13.56 -12.42 -27.64
CA ALA A 55 13.57 -12.97 -26.28
C ALA A 55 14.17 -14.39 -26.25
N ARG A 56 13.77 -15.23 -27.21
CA ARG A 56 14.29 -16.59 -27.37
C ARG A 56 15.79 -16.62 -27.63
N VAL A 57 16.27 -15.76 -28.54
CA VAL A 57 17.70 -15.69 -28.89
C VAL A 57 18.55 -15.10 -27.76
N LEU A 58 17.95 -14.23 -26.95
CA LEU A 58 18.62 -13.56 -25.82
C LEU A 58 18.43 -14.30 -24.49
N GLU A 59 17.83 -15.49 -24.49
CA GLU A 59 17.60 -16.32 -23.30
C GLU A 59 17.03 -15.51 -22.13
N ILE A 60 15.98 -14.73 -22.40
CA ILE A 60 15.27 -13.91 -21.42
C ILE A 60 13.76 -14.01 -21.70
N ASP A 61 12.95 -13.92 -20.66
CA ASP A 61 11.49 -13.92 -20.80
C ASP A 61 11.05 -12.72 -21.67
N ALA A 62 10.10 -12.95 -22.58
CA ALA A 62 9.50 -11.92 -23.41
C ALA A 62 8.77 -10.86 -22.56
N ALA A 63 8.20 -11.25 -21.42
CA ALA A 63 7.58 -10.32 -20.47
C ALA A 63 8.62 -9.33 -19.90
N LEU A 64 9.83 -9.80 -19.59
CA LEU A 64 10.91 -8.95 -19.08
C LEU A 64 11.46 -7.97 -20.14
N LEU A 65 11.31 -8.29 -21.43
CA LEU A 65 11.61 -7.39 -22.54
C LEU A 65 10.45 -6.42 -22.84
N ALA A 66 9.22 -6.75 -22.42
CA ALA A 66 8.04 -5.92 -22.56
C ALA A 66 8.05 -4.75 -21.55
N ASP A 67 7.39 -3.66 -21.95
CA ASP A 67 7.42 -2.34 -21.30
C ASP A 67 6.81 -2.34 -19.89
N ASP A 68 5.77 -3.16 -19.71
CA ASP A 68 4.92 -3.28 -18.53
C ASP A 68 5.64 -3.75 -17.25
N THR A 69 6.74 -4.49 -17.40
CA THR A 69 7.46 -5.04 -16.22
C THR A 69 8.43 -4.03 -15.59
N THR A 70 8.78 -2.95 -16.29
CA THR A 70 9.75 -1.95 -15.78
C THR A 70 9.17 -1.15 -14.62
N ASP A 71 7.95 -0.63 -14.80
CA ASP A 71 7.28 0.20 -13.81
C ASP A 71 6.88 -0.60 -12.58
N ALA A 72 6.46 -1.86 -12.79
CA ALA A 72 6.13 -2.80 -11.73
C ALA A 72 7.33 -3.17 -10.83
N ILE A 73 8.57 -3.06 -11.34
CA ILE A 73 9.81 -3.32 -10.56
C ILE A 73 10.38 -2.02 -9.99
N LEU A 74 10.29 -0.92 -10.73
CA LEU A 74 10.88 0.35 -10.34
C LEU A 74 10.26 0.93 -9.06
N LEU A 75 8.93 0.87 -8.94
CA LEU A 75 8.25 1.37 -7.75
C LEU A 75 8.68 0.63 -6.47
N PRO A 76 8.66 -0.73 -6.40
CA PRO A 76 9.18 -1.46 -5.24
C PRO A 76 10.65 -1.17 -4.91
N ILE A 77 11.50 -0.87 -5.90
CA ILE A 77 12.90 -0.49 -5.65
C ILE A 77 12.99 0.89 -4.99
N LYS A 78 12.21 1.87 -5.47
CA LYS A 78 12.13 3.20 -4.86
C LYS A 78 11.52 3.14 -3.45
N GLU A 79 10.51 2.31 -3.25
CA GLU A 79 9.96 2.01 -1.91
C GLU A 79 11.00 1.39 -0.99
N ALA A 80 11.83 0.46 -1.49
CA ALA A 80 12.91 -0.13 -0.72
C ALA A 80 13.96 0.91 -0.31
N ALA A 81 14.32 1.83 -1.21
CA ALA A 81 15.22 2.94 -0.90
C ALA A 81 14.62 3.87 0.19
N ALA A 82 13.37 4.27 0.04
CA ALA A 82 12.68 5.14 0.99
C ALA A 82 12.52 4.51 2.39
N ALA A 83 12.37 3.18 2.46
CA ALA A 83 12.29 2.46 3.73
C ALA A 83 13.61 2.44 4.53
N PHE A 84 14.76 2.68 3.88
CA PHE A 84 16.08 2.69 4.50
C PHE A 84 16.85 4.00 4.19
N PRO A 85 16.44 5.14 4.77
CA PRO A 85 17.02 6.44 4.45
C PRO A 85 18.51 6.59 4.82
N GLU A 86 19.04 5.71 5.67
CA GLU A 86 20.47 5.69 6.03
C GLU A 86 21.33 4.97 4.98
N ALA A 87 20.71 4.25 4.05
CA ALA A 87 21.42 3.63 2.93
C ALA A 87 21.77 4.69 1.87
N THR A 88 23.05 4.78 1.52
CA THR A 88 23.48 5.62 0.40
C THR A 88 23.17 4.92 -0.92
N VAL A 89 22.02 5.28 -1.53
CA VAL A 89 21.57 4.72 -2.82
C VAL A 89 21.39 5.82 -3.85
N GLU A 90 21.83 5.58 -5.09
CA GLU A 90 21.63 6.51 -6.21
C GLU A 90 20.19 6.41 -6.75
N ASP A 91 19.20 6.92 -6.00
CA ASP A 91 17.77 6.84 -6.35
C ASP A 91 17.47 7.41 -7.76
N ALA A 92 18.14 8.49 -8.14
CA ALA A 92 18.07 9.08 -9.48
C ALA A 92 18.53 8.14 -10.62
N ARG A 93 19.21 7.03 -10.29
CA ARG A 93 19.70 6.00 -11.24
C ARG A 93 18.99 4.65 -11.06
N ALA A 94 17.88 4.59 -10.32
CA ALA A 94 17.12 3.35 -10.14
C ALA A 94 16.68 2.71 -11.48
N GLU A 95 16.35 3.53 -12.49
CA GLU A 95 16.03 3.04 -13.84
C GLU A 95 17.21 2.34 -14.52
N GLU A 96 18.44 2.84 -14.32
CA GLU A 96 19.65 2.23 -14.85
C GLU A 96 19.94 0.89 -14.15
N LEU A 97 19.67 0.78 -12.84
CA LEU A 97 19.76 -0.48 -12.10
C LEU A 97 18.81 -1.53 -12.68
N VAL A 98 17.54 -1.17 -12.91
CA VAL A 98 16.54 -2.07 -13.52
C VAL A 98 16.95 -2.47 -14.94
N ALA A 99 17.50 -1.55 -15.73
CA ALA A 99 17.90 -1.81 -17.11
C ALA A 99 19.19 -2.64 -17.25
N ARG A 100 20.13 -2.52 -16.30
CA ARG A 100 21.44 -3.16 -16.35
C ARG A 100 21.48 -4.48 -15.58
N PHE A 101 20.71 -4.61 -14.51
CA PHE A 101 20.70 -5.79 -13.63
C PHE A 101 19.29 -6.27 -13.32
N PRO A 102 18.51 -6.71 -14.34
CA PRO A 102 17.09 -7.01 -14.18
C PRO A 102 16.80 -8.13 -13.17
N GLY A 103 17.66 -9.15 -13.06
CA GLY A 103 17.49 -10.23 -12.08
C GLY A 103 17.64 -9.77 -10.63
N TRP A 104 18.63 -8.92 -10.36
CA TRP A 104 18.83 -8.32 -9.04
C TRP A 104 17.72 -7.33 -8.68
N ALA A 105 17.32 -6.49 -9.65
CA ALA A 105 16.21 -5.57 -9.51
C ALA A 105 14.90 -6.31 -9.16
N ALA A 106 14.62 -7.42 -9.84
CA ALA A 106 13.46 -8.27 -9.56
C ALA A 106 13.52 -8.90 -8.16
N LEU A 107 14.69 -9.36 -7.70
CA LEU A 107 14.87 -9.92 -6.37
C LEU A 107 14.61 -8.86 -5.27
N VAL A 108 15.16 -7.65 -5.42
CA VAL A 108 14.94 -6.55 -4.48
C VAL A 108 13.46 -6.16 -4.43
N ALA A 109 12.82 -6.05 -5.60
CA ALA A 109 11.38 -5.77 -5.68
C ALA A 109 10.52 -6.88 -5.04
N ALA A 110 10.90 -8.15 -5.22
CA ALA A 110 10.25 -9.28 -4.56
C ALA A 110 10.43 -9.25 -3.04
N GLN A 111 11.64 -8.92 -2.56
CA GLN A 111 11.90 -8.74 -1.13
C GLN A 111 11.08 -7.61 -0.53
N ARG A 112 10.98 -6.44 -1.18
CA ARG A 112 10.15 -5.33 -0.68
C ARG A 112 8.68 -5.70 -0.58
N ARG A 113 8.14 -6.39 -1.60
CA ARG A 113 6.77 -6.92 -1.56
C ARG A 113 6.57 -7.89 -0.40
N ARG A 114 7.52 -8.81 -0.20
CA ARG A 114 7.46 -9.78 0.91
C ARG A 114 7.56 -9.11 2.28
N ILE A 115 8.46 -8.15 2.45
CA ILE A 115 8.61 -7.39 3.70
C ILE A 115 7.33 -6.60 3.98
N ALA A 116 6.77 -5.93 2.99
CA ALA A 116 5.51 -5.20 3.14
C ALA A 116 4.35 -6.12 3.57
N GLN A 117 4.25 -7.32 2.99
CA GLN A 117 3.25 -8.32 3.38
C GLN A 117 3.48 -8.81 4.82
N LEU A 118 4.73 -9.00 5.23
CA LEU A 118 5.06 -9.39 6.61
C LEU A 118 4.73 -8.27 7.60
N GLU A 119 5.03 -7.01 7.26
CA GLU A 119 4.69 -5.84 8.07
C GLU A 119 3.18 -5.71 8.25
N GLU A 120 2.41 -5.86 7.16
CA GLU A 120 0.94 -5.83 7.19
C GLU A 120 0.36 -6.98 8.03
N ARG A 121 0.89 -8.20 7.89
CA ARG A 121 0.52 -9.33 8.76
C ARG A 121 0.83 -9.05 10.22
N THR A 122 1.99 -8.45 10.51
CA THR A 122 2.38 -8.10 11.88
C THR A 122 1.45 -7.03 12.46
N GLU A 123 1.09 -6.03 11.66
CA GLU A 123 0.14 -4.99 12.06
C GLU A 123 -1.26 -5.56 12.25
N ALA A 124 -1.72 -6.45 11.37
CA ALA A 124 -3.01 -7.13 11.49
C ALA A 124 -3.07 -8.01 12.75
N LEU A 125 -2.03 -8.80 13.03
CA LEU A 125 -1.92 -9.59 14.26
C LEU A 125 -1.90 -8.68 15.51
N SER A 126 -1.10 -7.60 15.47
CA SER A 126 -1.05 -6.62 16.56
C SER A 126 -2.41 -5.95 16.78
N ASN A 127 -3.11 -5.59 15.72
CA ASN A 127 -4.46 -5.01 15.77
C ASN A 127 -5.49 -6.00 16.30
N ARG A 128 -5.40 -7.29 15.96
CA ARG A 128 -6.29 -8.34 16.49
C ARG A 128 -6.03 -8.58 17.98
N LEU A 129 -4.76 -8.78 18.37
CA LEU A 129 -4.34 -8.82 19.78
C LEU A 129 -4.81 -7.60 20.57
N ALA A 130 -4.81 -6.43 19.92
CA ALA A 130 -5.22 -5.17 20.51
C ALA A 130 -6.74 -5.02 20.70
N HIS A 131 -7.55 -5.52 19.77
CA HIS A 131 -8.99 -5.23 19.71
C HIS A 131 -9.87 -6.45 19.96
N ASP A 132 -9.28 -7.64 20.15
CA ASP A 132 -10.07 -8.81 20.52
C ASP A 132 -10.44 -8.74 22.00
N SER A 133 -11.72 -8.41 22.23
CA SER A 133 -12.31 -8.40 23.57
C SER A 133 -12.16 -9.74 24.29
N GLN A 134 -12.11 -10.86 23.56
CA GLN A 134 -11.95 -12.20 24.12
C GLN A 134 -10.53 -12.41 24.66
N ILE A 135 -9.49 -11.97 23.94
CA ILE A 135 -8.10 -12.02 24.44
C ILE A 135 -7.93 -11.13 25.67
N ALA A 136 -8.45 -9.90 25.62
CA ALA A 136 -8.37 -8.97 26.74
C ALA A 136 -9.07 -9.51 27.99
N ASN A 137 -10.23 -10.15 27.82
CA ASN A 137 -10.96 -10.79 28.92
C ASN A 137 -10.19 -11.98 29.50
N SER A 138 -9.64 -12.86 28.64
CA SER A 138 -8.84 -14.02 29.08
C SER A 138 -7.57 -13.60 29.83
N LEU A 139 -6.87 -12.55 29.37
CA LEU A 139 -5.71 -12.00 30.07
C LEU A 139 -6.09 -11.40 31.43
N HIS A 140 -7.21 -10.68 31.50
CA HIS A 140 -7.70 -10.14 32.76
C HIS A 140 -8.07 -11.24 33.76
N GLU A 141 -8.69 -12.32 33.30
CA GLU A 141 -9.04 -13.47 34.12
C GLU A 141 -7.80 -14.21 34.66
N VAL A 142 -6.78 -14.40 33.82
CA VAL A 142 -5.48 -14.95 34.23
C VAL A 142 -4.83 -14.11 35.32
N ILE A 143 -4.76 -12.78 35.14
CA ILE A 143 -4.16 -11.85 36.12
C ILE A 143 -4.96 -11.83 37.43
N SER A 144 -6.29 -11.76 37.35
CA SER A 144 -7.16 -11.74 38.52
C SER A 144 -7.02 -13.03 39.35
N THR A 145 -7.05 -14.18 38.66
CA THR A 145 -6.94 -15.50 39.31
C THR A 145 -5.55 -15.71 39.92
N ALA A 146 -4.48 -15.34 39.21
CA ALA A 146 -3.13 -15.37 39.77
C ALA A 146 -2.97 -14.46 41.01
N THR A 147 -3.64 -13.31 41.01
CA THR A 147 -3.64 -12.39 42.16
C THR A 147 -4.39 -12.98 43.35
N ALA A 148 -5.52 -13.64 43.13
CA ALA A 148 -6.28 -14.34 44.17
C ALA A 148 -5.49 -15.49 44.80
N ILE A 149 -4.82 -16.31 43.99
CA ILE A 149 -3.93 -17.37 44.46
C ILE A 149 -2.80 -16.78 45.32
N ARG A 150 -2.13 -15.73 44.83
CA ARG A 150 -1.03 -15.08 45.57
C ARG A 150 -1.50 -14.51 46.90
N SER A 151 -2.66 -13.84 46.93
CA SER A 151 -3.22 -13.28 48.15
C SER A 151 -3.55 -14.38 49.17
N THR A 152 -4.18 -15.47 48.71
CA THR A 152 -4.57 -16.59 49.59
C THR A 152 -3.34 -17.32 50.13
N ALA A 153 -2.33 -17.53 49.28
CA ALA A 153 -1.07 -18.15 49.67
C ALA A 153 -0.26 -17.29 50.66
N SER A 154 -0.24 -15.96 50.48
CA SER A 154 0.42 -15.04 51.41
C SER A 154 -0.25 -15.05 52.79
N ILE A 155 -1.59 -15.05 52.88
CA ILE A 155 -2.30 -15.18 54.17
C ILE A 155 -1.91 -16.47 54.89
N LEU A 156 -1.85 -17.58 54.16
CA LEU A 156 -1.48 -18.89 54.71
C LEU A 156 -0.01 -18.95 55.18
N ALA A 157 0.88 -18.23 54.51
CA ALA A 157 2.30 -18.19 54.84
C ALA A 157 2.64 -17.22 56.00
N GLU A 158 1.92 -16.09 56.09
CA GLU A 158 2.20 -15.01 57.03
C GLU A 158 1.43 -15.13 58.36
N THR A 159 0.39 -15.98 58.42
CA THR A 159 -0.44 -16.16 59.62
C THR A 159 -0.28 -17.57 60.21
N PRO A 160 0.66 -17.79 61.15
CA PRO A 160 1.01 -19.12 61.64
C PRO A 160 -0.05 -19.78 62.55
N ASP A 161 -1.00 -19.02 63.11
CA ASP A 161 -2.01 -19.48 64.08
C ASP A 161 -3.43 -19.57 63.49
N LEU A 162 -3.57 -20.04 62.25
CA LEU A 162 -4.88 -20.30 61.65
C LEU A 162 -5.49 -21.60 62.19
N ASP A 163 -6.80 -21.60 62.45
CA ASP A 163 -7.49 -22.84 62.79
C ASP A 163 -7.55 -23.80 61.58
N ARG A 164 -7.78 -25.09 61.85
CA ARG A 164 -7.77 -26.11 60.80
C ARG A 164 -8.90 -25.94 59.78
N GLU A 165 -10.01 -25.33 60.19
CA GLU A 165 -11.17 -25.11 59.32
C GLU A 165 -10.87 -24.02 58.28
N TRP A 166 -10.29 -22.90 58.70
CA TRP A 166 -9.82 -21.83 57.82
C TRP A 166 -8.67 -22.28 56.94
N GLN A 167 -7.72 -23.05 57.47
CA GLN A 167 -6.62 -23.61 56.68
C GLN A 167 -7.15 -24.51 55.55
N ALA A 168 -8.11 -25.39 55.84
CA ALA A 168 -8.75 -26.22 54.81
C ALA A 168 -9.45 -25.38 53.74
N ARG A 169 -10.19 -24.33 54.14
CA ARG A 169 -10.85 -23.41 53.20
C ARG A 169 -9.86 -22.67 52.30
N PHE A 170 -8.74 -22.19 52.82
CA PHE A 170 -7.72 -21.53 52.00
C PHE A 170 -7.04 -22.48 51.03
N HIS A 171 -6.77 -23.73 51.43
CA HIS A 171 -6.28 -24.76 50.51
C HIS A 171 -7.28 -25.05 49.40
N THR A 172 -8.57 -25.19 49.71
CA THR A 172 -9.63 -25.37 48.69
C THR A 172 -9.73 -24.16 47.74
N ASN A 173 -9.59 -22.94 48.25
CA ASN A 173 -9.60 -21.73 47.42
C ASN A 173 -8.41 -21.70 46.45
N ILE A 174 -7.20 -22.02 46.93
CA ILE A 174 -6.00 -22.09 46.08
C ILE A 174 -6.16 -23.16 45.01
N ASP A 175 -6.68 -24.33 45.35
CA ASP A 175 -6.92 -25.43 44.40
C ASP A 175 -7.93 -25.00 43.32
N THR A 176 -9.07 -24.44 43.73
CA THR A 176 -10.13 -23.96 42.84
C THR A 176 -9.63 -22.84 41.91
N ASP A 177 -8.90 -21.86 42.44
CA ASP A 177 -8.36 -20.78 41.62
C ASP A 177 -7.21 -21.27 40.71
N SER A 178 -6.43 -22.26 41.14
CA SER A 178 -5.38 -22.87 40.30
C SER A 178 -5.98 -23.64 39.12
N GLU A 179 -7.09 -24.36 39.32
CA GLU A 179 -7.85 -25.00 38.24
C GLU A 179 -8.41 -23.96 37.26
N ARG A 180 -9.00 -22.86 37.77
CA ARG A 180 -9.51 -21.77 36.93
C ARG A 180 -8.38 -21.13 36.11
N LEU A 181 -7.21 -20.90 36.73
CA LEU A 181 -6.04 -20.35 36.05
C LEU A 181 -5.57 -21.27 34.91
N ALA A 182 -5.54 -22.58 35.14
CA ALA A 182 -5.17 -23.57 34.12
C ALA A 182 -6.15 -23.56 32.95
N GLN A 183 -7.46 -23.52 33.23
CA GLN A 183 -8.51 -23.46 32.20
C GLN A 183 -8.43 -22.17 31.37
N SER A 184 -8.33 -20.99 32.01
CA SER A 184 -8.20 -19.72 31.30
C SER A 184 -6.91 -19.65 30.47
N SER A 185 -5.82 -20.23 30.96
CA SER A 185 -4.54 -20.30 30.21
C SER A 185 -4.63 -21.23 28.99
N GLN A 186 -5.33 -22.37 29.12
CA GLN A 186 -5.57 -23.29 27.99
C GLN A 186 -6.51 -22.67 26.95
N ALA A 187 -7.56 -21.97 27.38
CA ALA A 187 -8.47 -21.26 26.48
C ALA A 187 -7.74 -20.15 25.70
N LEU A 188 -6.84 -19.42 26.37
CA LEU A 188 -6.00 -18.40 25.72
C LEU A 188 -5.06 -19.03 24.67
N LEU A 189 -4.40 -20.15 25.00
CA LEU A 189 -3.54 -20.87 24.05
C LEU A 189 -4.33 -21.42 22.86
N GLY A 190 -5.47 -22.07 23.10
CA GLY A 190 -6.31 -22.60 22.02
C GLY A 190 -6.84 -21.51 21.09
N PHE A 191 -7.15 -20.32 21.63
CA PHE A 191 -7.52 -19.17 20.82
C PHE A 191 -6.35 -18.69 19.93
N LEU A 192 -5.14 -18.57 20.50
CA LEU A 192 -3.95 -18.16 19.74
C LEU A 192 -3.57 -19.19 18.67
N ASP A 193 -3.66 -20.48 18.96
CA ASP A 193 -3.39 -21.56 18.00
C ASP A 193 -4.40 -21.55 16.84
N MET A 194 -5.70 -21.38 17.14
CA MET A 194 -6.74 -21.22 16.11
C MET A 194 -6.50 -19.98 15.23
N GLU A 195 -6.05 -18.86 15.79
CA GLU A 195 -5.72 -17.67 15.01
C GLU A 195 -4.45 -17.85 14.16
N MET A 196 -3.47 -18.63 14.63
CA MET A 196 -2.26 -18.96 13.87
C MET A 196 -2.55 -19.91 12.71
N GLU A 197 -3.39 -20.92 12.91
CA GLU A 197 -3.84 -21.84 11.86
C GLU A 197 -4.74 -21.14 10.82
N ALA A 198 -5.60 -20.22 11.26
CA ALA A 198 -6.38 -19.36 10.37
C ALA A 198 -5.50 -18.42 9.53
N GLY A 199 -4.29 -18.08 10.00
CA GLY A 199 -3.29 -17.30 9.27
C GLY A 199 -2.71 -18.00 8.03
N ASP A 200 -2.65 -19.34 8.03
CA ASP A 200 -2.16 -20.15 6.90
C ASP A 200 -3.28 -20.50 5.89
N THR A 201 -4.54 -20.29 6.27
CA THR A 201 -5.75 -20.47 5.44
C THR A 201 -6.51 -19.16 5.19
N GLN A 202 -5.87 -18.00 5.29
CA GLN A 202 -6.50 -16.75 4.91
C GLN A 202 -6.84 -16.76 3.42
N THR A 203 -8.13 -16.88 3.11
CA THR A 203 -8.69 -16.36 1.87
C THR A 203 -8.36 -14.86 1.88
N GLU A 204 -7.46 -14.41 1.00
CA GLU A 204 -7.16 -12.98 0.82
C GLU A 204 -8.47 -12.21 0.78
N SER A 205 -8.59 -11.13 1.55
CA SER A 205 -9.82 -10.35 1.55
C SER A 205 -10.11 -9.81 0.16
N ALA A 206 -11.38 -9.56 -0.17
CA ALA A 206 -11.77 -8.99 -1.46
C ALA A 206 -10.96 -7.73 -1.81
N MET A 207 -10.69 -6.88 -0.81
CA MET A 207 -9.90 -5.66 -0.98
C MET A 207 -8.40 -5.93 -1.19
N GLU A 208 -7.82 -6.90 -0.49
CA GLU A 208 -6.42 -7.31 -0.72
C GLU A 208 -6.24 -7.82 -2.15
N GLN A 209 -7.19 -8.60 -2.68
CA GLN A 209 -7.18 -9.06 -4.07
C GLN A 209 -7.29 -7.89 -5.05
N VAL A 210 -8.18 -6.93 -4.79
CA VAL A 210 -8.30 -5.69 -5.59
C VAL A 210 -6.96 -4.95 -5.65
N GLU A 211 -6.30 -4.76 -4.50
CA GLU A 211 -5.03 -4.06 -4.42
C GLU A 211 -3.89 -4.80 -5.08
N ALA A 212 -3.82 -6.12 -4.88
CA ALA A 212 -2.83 -6.95 -5.54
C ALA A 212 -2.96 -6.83 -7.06
N LYS A 213 -4.19 -6.88 -7.58
CA LYS A 213 -4.48 -6.69 -9.01
C LYS A 213 -4.08 -5.29 -9.50
N MET A 214 -4.45 -4.24 -8.76
CA MET A 214 -4.14 -2.87 -9.10
C MET A 214 -2.63 -2.60 -9.07
N ALA A 215 -1.92 -3.14 -8.07
CA ALA A 215 -0.47 -3.01 -7.95
C ALA A 215 0.29 -3.75 -9.05
N GLN A 216 -0.19 -4.93 -9.47
CA GLN A 216 0.37 -5.67 -10.62
C GLN A 216 0.31 -4.85 -11.91
N SER A 217 -0.75 -4.07 -12.10
CA SER A 217 -0.90 -3.17 -13.25
C SER A 217 -0.22 -1.80 -13.05
N GLY A 218 0.53 -1.59 -11.96
CA GLY A 218 1.12 -0.28 -11.66
C GLY A 218 0.09 0.83 -11.43
N PHE A 219 -1.14 0.47 -11.08
CA PHE A 219 -2.30 1.37 -10.98
C PHE A 219 -2.57 2.15 -12.28
N TYR A 220 -2.27 1.56 -13.44
CA TYR A 220 -2.54 2.15 -14.74
C TYR A 220 -2.99 1.08 -15.74
N PHE A 221 -4.04 1.37 -16.50
CA PHE A 221 -4.57 0.47 -17.53
C PHE A 221 -4.72 1.25 -18.84
N SER A 222 -3.89 0.95 -19.82
CA SER A 222 -3.88 1.65 -21.12
C SER A 222 -5.20 1.55 -21.89
N GLY A 223 -5.96 0.45 -21.71
CA GLY A 223 -7.28 0.27 -22.32
C GLY A 223 -8.29 1.37 -21.94
N ILE A 224 -8.15 1.98 -20.75
CA ILE A 224 -9.01 3.10 -20.33
C ILE A 224 -8.86 4.31 -21.26
N GLU A 225 -7.64 4.60 -21.70
CA GLU A 225 -7.36 5.70 -22.63
C GLU A 225 -7.84 5.41 -24.05
N ALA A 226 -7.84 4.14 -24.44
CA ALA A 226 -8.37 3.69 -25.72
C ALA A 226 -9.91 3.70 -25.76
N GLY A 227 -10.56 3.85 -24.60
CA GLY A 227 -12.02 3.76 -24.46
C GLY A 227 -12.53 2.32 -24.38
N ASP A 228 -11.64 1.36 -24.12
CA ASP A 228 -11.97 -0.05 -23.98
C ASP A 228 -12.70 -0.30 -22.66
N THR A 229 -13.59 -1.29 -22.67
CA THR A 229 -14.21 -1.80 -21.44
C THR A 229 -13.24 -2.79 -20.81
N LEU A 230 -12.76 -2.47 -19.59
CA LEU A 230 -11.96 -3.41 -18.81
C LEU A 230 -12.84 -4.48 -18.19
N HIS A 231 -12.36 -5.73 -18.27
CA HIS A 231 -12.96 -6.91 -17.65
C HIS A 231 -11.93 -7.58 -16.75
N PHE A 232 -12.36 -8.02 -15.56
CA PHE A 232 -11.52 -8.65 -14.53
C PHE A 232 -11.94 -10.10 -14.30
N ASP A 233 -12.11 -10.85 -15.40
CA ASP A 233 -12.59 -12.24 -15.36
C ASP A 233 -11.58 -13.21 -14.72
N ASP A 234 -10.32 -12.78 -14.60
CA ASP A 234 -9.23 -13.51 -13.97
C ASP A 234 -9.23 -13.41 -12.42
N VAL A 235 -10.05 -12.53 -11.84
CA VAL A 235 -10.23 -12.39 -10.40
C VAL A 235 -11.35 -13.33 -9.95
N GLU A 236 -11.05 -14.32 -9.11
CA GLU A 236 -12.01 -15.35 -8.70
C GLU A 236 -13.13 -14.80 -7.80
N ASP A 237 -12.81 -13.94 -6.82
CA ASP A 237 -13.78 -13.36 -5.88
C ASP A 237 -14.75 -12.39 -6.57
N PRO A 238 -16.07 -12.67 -6.58
CA PRO A 238 -17.08 -11.79 -7.15
C PRO A 238 -17.09 -10.38 -6.52
N SER A 239 -16.78 -10.25 -5.23
CA SER A 239 -16.76 -8.98 -4.52
C SER A 239 -15.59 -8.12 -4.99
N ALA A 240 -14.39 -8.71 -5.07
CA ALA A 240 -13.20 -8.06 -5.62
C ALA A 240 -13.43 -7.61 -7.07
N ARG A 241 -14.06 -8.47 -7.89
CA ARG A 241 -14.41 -8.16 -9.28
C ARG A 241 -15.37 -6.97 -9.39
N ALA A 242 -16.40 -6.91 -8.55
CA ALA A 242 -17.34 -5.80 -8.52
C ALA A 242 -16.64 -4.47 -8.16
N ILE A 243 -15.77 -4.48 -7.15
CA ILE A 243 -15.00 -3.30 -6.72
C ILE A 243 -14.07 -2.81 -7.84
N LEU A 244 -13.35 -3.73 -8.50
CA LEU A 244 -12.48 -3.39 -9.64
C LEU A 244 -13.30 -2.82 -10.81
N GLN A 245 -14.47 -3.37 -11.09
CA GLN A 245 -15.35 -2.88 -12.15
C GLN A 245 -15.87 -1.46 -11.85
N ASP A 246 -16.28 -1.19 -10.60
CA ASP A 246 -16.72 0.14 -10.17
C ASP A 246 -15.59 1.18 -10.26
N TRP A 247 -14.37 0.78 -9.89
CA TRP A 247 -13.18 1.59 -10.09
C TRP A 247 -12.95 1.86 -11.58
N ALA A 248 -12.96 0.83 -12.44
CA ALA A 248 -12.72 0.98 -13.88
C ALA A 248 -13.77 1.87 -14.55
N ASN A 249 -15.04 1.74 -14.16
CA ASN A 249 -16.12 2.61 -14.62
C ASN A 249 -15.87 4.08 -14.26
N SER A 250 -15.38 4.34 -13.04
CA SER A 250 -15.04 5.68 -12.59
C SER A 250 -13.82 6.24 -13.33
N ALA A 251 -12.77 5.43 -13.49
CA ALA A 251 -11.56 5.80 -14.21
C ALA A 251 -11.84 6.10 -15.70
N SER A 252 -12.70 5.32 -16.36
CA SER A 252 -13.13 5.58 -17.74
C SER A 252 -13.94 6.87 -17.89
N LYS A 253 -14.75 7.25 -16.88
CA LYS A 253 -15.43 8.56 -16.88
C LYS A 253 -14.42 9.70 -16.73
N ASP A 254 -13.45 9.54 -15.84
CA ASP A 254 -12.39 10.54 -15.61
C ASP A 254 -11.54 10.71 -16.87
N ALA A 255 -11.12 9.62 -17.53
CA ALA A 255 -10.30 9.66 -18.75
C ALA A 255 -11.02 10.34 -19.94
N LYS A 256 -12.33 10.14 -20.08
CA LYS A 256 -13.15 10.85 -21.09
C LYS A 256 -13.16 12.36 -20.89
N ARG A 257 -13.20 12.84 -19.63
CA ARG A 257 -13.15 14.27 -19.30
C ARG A 257 -11.74 14.83 -19.31
N LEU A 258 -10.74 14.00 -19.03
CA LEU A 258 -9.34 14.37 -18.88
C LEU A 258 -8.44 13.50 -19.79
N PRO A 259 -8.49 13.67 -21.13
CA PRO A 259 -7.71 12.86 -22.05
C PRO A 259 -6.21 12.92 -21.73
N LEU A 260 -5.52 11.78 -21.74
CA LEU A 260 -4.16 11.63 -21.22
C LEU A 260 -3.18 12.67 -21.77
N ASP A 261 -3.09 12.85 -23.08
CA ASP A 261 -2.10 13.75 -23.68
C ASP A 261 -2.29 15.20 -23.25
N THR A 262 -3.55 15.66 -23.31
CA THR A 262 -3.90 17.05 -22.96
C THR A 262 -3.72 17.28 -21.46
N PHE A 263 -4.13 16.30 -20.65
CA PHE A 263 -4.01 16.36 -19.20
C PHE A 263 -2.56 16.30 -18.74
N SER A 264 -1.75 15.40 -19.29
CA SER A 264 -0.33 15.22 -18.98
C SER A 264 0.47 16.50 -19.29
N GLN A 265 0.24 17.12 -20.45
CA GLN A 265 0.86 18.41 -20.79
C GLN A 265 0.43 19.52 -19.84
N ALA A 266 -0.87 19.61 -19.53
CA ALA A 266 -1.37 20.60 -18.59
C ALA A 266 -0.78 20.40 -17.18
N ALA A 267 -0.68 19.15 -16.71
CA ALA A 267 -0.11 18.80 -15.42
C ALA A 267 1.35 19.23 -15.31
N ARG A 268 2.16 19.00 -16.34
CA ARG A 268 3.54 19.51 -16.40
C ARG A 268 3.58 21.03 -16.37
N ALA A 269 2.77 21.69 -17.19
CA ALA A 269 2.73 23.15 -17.29
C ALA A 269 2.28 23.85 -15.99
N THR A 270 1.47 23.18 -15.16
CA THR A 270 1.03 23.70 -13.86
C THR A 270 1.85 23.18 -12.68
N ALA A 271 2.96 22.48 -12.93
CA ALA A 271 3.76 21.80 -11.92
C ALA A 271 2.93 20.84 -11.04
N TYR A 272 1.90 20.22 -11.62
CA TYR A 272 0.99 19.29 -10.98
C TYR A 272 0.19 19.91 -9.81
N ASP A 273 -0.14 21.20 -9.90
CA ASP A 273 -1.04 21.86 -8.95
C ASP A 273 -2.50 21.41 -9.22
N PRO A 274 -3.15 20.73 -8.27
CA PRO A 274 -4.50 20.21 -8.49
C PRO A 274 -5.57 21.29 -8.67
N ALA A 275 -5.45 22.43 -7.97
CA ALA A 275 -6.43 23.51 -8.06
C ALA A 275 -6.37 24.22 -9.42
N ARG A 276 -5.16 24.44 -9.94
CA ARG A 276 -4.96 25.00 -11.28
C ARG A 276 -5.47 24.05 -12.36
N LEU A 277 -5.30 22.73 -12.17
CA LEU A 277 -5.84 21.73 -13.10
C LEU A 277 -7.36 21.66 -13.05
N ALA A 278 -7.97 21.66 -11.86
CA ALA A 278 -9.41 21.68 -11.68
C ALA A 278 -10.04 22.89 -12.39
N SER A 279 -9.47 24.09 -12.19
CA SER A 279 -9.92 25.31 -12.86
C SER A 279 -9.73 25.26 -14.39
N ARG A 280 -8.64 24.67 -14.88
CA ARG A 280 -8.37 24.60 -16.32
C ARG A 280 -9.31 23.65 -17.07
N PHE A 281 -9.68 22.52 -16.46
CA PHE A 281 -10.52 21.50 -17.09
C PHE A 281 -12.00 21.60 -16.69
N ASP A 282 -12.35 22.54 -15.81
CA ASP A 282 -13.70 22.73 -15.26
C ASP A 282 -14.28 21.42 -14.68
N VAL A 283 -13.47 20.77 -13.84
CA VAL A 283 -13.77 19.49 -13.19
C VAL A 283 -13.57 19.61 -11.68
N PRO A 284 -14.24 18.76 -10.88
CA PRO A 284 -14.05 18.78 -9.43
C PRO A 284 -12.67 18.23 -9.03
N LEU A 285 -12.18 18.66 -7.86
CA LEU A 285 -10.82 18.35 -7.37
C LEU A 285 -10.57 16.87 -7.14
N ASP A 286 -11.56 16.11 -6.66
CA ASP A 286 -11.45 14.67 -6.46
C ASP A 286 -11.19 13.91 -7.76
N MET A 287 -11.77 14.36 -8.88
CA MET A 287 -11.48 13.83 -10.22
C MET A 287 -10.04 14.12 -10.63
N ILE A 288 -9.53 15.33 -10.35
CA ILE A 288 -8.11 15.66 -10.59
C ILE A 288 -7.19 14.78 -9.74
N PHE A 289 -7.52 14.54 -8.48
CA PHE A 289 -6.74 13.68 -7.59
C PHE A 289 -6.67 12.25 -8.14
N ARG A 290 -7.81 11.67 -8.50
CA ARG A 290 -7.86 10.34 -9.13
C ARG A 290 -7.04 10.30 -10.41
N ARG A 291 -7.17 11.29 -11.29
CA ARG A 291 -6.45 11.34 -12.56
C ARG A 291 -4.94 11.47 -12.37
N LEU A 292 -4.49 12.35 -11.48
CA LEU A 292 -3.07 12.55 -11.16
C LEU A 292 -2.44 11.27 -10.58
N ALA A 293 -3.14 10.59 -9.67
CA ALA A 293 -2.65 9.38 -9.03
C ALA A 293 -2.49 8.20 -10.00
N HIS A 294 -3.22 8.17 -11.11
CA HIS A 294 -3.18 7.09 -12.10
C HIS A 294 -2.53 7.53 -13.42
N LEU A 295 -1.70 8.59 -13.39
CA LEU A 295 -0.84 8.92 -14.52
C LEU A 295 0.18 7.79 -14.74
N PRO A 296 0.48 7.44 -15.99
CA PRO A 296 1.39 6.35 -16.28
C PRO A 296 2.83 6.72 -15.91
N HIS A 297 3.57 5.72 -15.44
CA HIS A 297 4.91 5.90 -14.89
C HIS A 297 5.97 6.12 -16.00
N ASP A 298 5.74 5.55 -17.19
CA ASP A 298 6.58 5.67 -18.39
C ASP A 298 6.77 7.11 -18.91
N LEU A 299 5.88 8.03 -18.56
CA LEU A 299 5.89 9.43 -18.99
C LEU A 299 6.63 10.40 -18.02
N ASP A 300 7.49 9.88 -17.14
CA ASP A 300 8.27 10.66 -16.16
C ASP A 300 7.38 11.56 -15.28
N HIS A 301 6.20 11.03 -14.93
CA HIS A 301 5.31 11.67 -13.98
C HIS A 301 5.80 11.39 -12.54
N PRO A 302 5.71 12.38 -11.63
CA PRO A 302 6.12 12.19 -10.25
C PRO A 302 5.24 11.11 -9.59
N LEU A 303 5.84 10.35 -8.67
CA LEU A 303 5.10 9.36 -7.88
C LEU A 303 4.01 10.05 -7.05
N MET A 304 2.79 9.52 -7.14
CA MET A 304 1.65 9.98 -6.37
C MET A 304 0.85 8.79 -5.84
N GLY A 305 0.46 8.90 -4.58
CA GLY A 305 -0.48 8.01 -3.92
C GLY A 305 -1.86 8.62 -3.86
N LEU A 306 -2.84 7.79 -3.52
CA LEU A 306 -4.23 8.17 -3.36
C LEU A 306 -4.80 7.46 -2.15
N ALA A 307 -5.63 8.13 -1.37
CA ALA A 307 -6.48 7.48 -0.38
C ALA A 307 -7.90 8.01 -0.50
N VAL A 308 -8.87 7.11 -0.38
CA VAL A 308 -10.30 7.42 -0.41
C VAL A 308 -10.93 6.80 0.82
N CYS A 309 -11.76 7.56 1.53
CA CYS A 309 -12.56 7.02 2.61
C CYS A 309 -14.01 7.51 2.54
N ASP A 310 -14.90 6.74 3.17
CA ASP A 310 -16.28 7.12 3.38
C ASP A 310 -16.44 8.06 4.60
N ALA A 311 -17.68 8.45 4.89
CA ALA A 311 -18.02 9.31 6.01
C ALA A 311 -17.76 8.66 7.39
N ALA A 312 -17.65 7.33 7.47
CA ALA A 312 -17.26 6.64 8.70
C ALA A 312 -15.73 6.64 8.90
N GLY A 313 -14.96 7.11 7.91
CA GLY A 313 -13.51 7.08 7.92
C GLY A 313 -12.91 5.75 7.48
N VAL A 314 -13.73 4.82 6.95
CA VAL A 314 -13.26 3.54 6.41
C VAL A 314 -12.55 3.80 5.08
N VAL A 315 -11.30 3.34 4.95
CA VAL A 315 -10.51 3.50 3.72
C VAL A 315 -11.04 2.53 2.67
N THR A 316 -11.73 3.08 1.67
CA THR A 316 -12.37 2.31 0.58
C THR A 316 -11.45 2.09 -0.61
N PHE A 317 -10.42 2.91 -0.78
CA PHE A 317 -9.39 2.72 -1.80
C PHE A 317 -8.07 3.35 -1.36
N GLN A 318 -6.95 2.71 -1.70
CA GLN A 318 -5.64 3.28 -1.48
C GLN A 318 -4.66 2.87 -2.59
N LYS A 319 -3.96 3.86 -3.14
CA LYS A 319 -2.72 3.67 -3.90
C LYS A 319 -1.57 4.13 -2.99
N PRO A 320 -0.72 3.22 -2.51
CA PRO A 320 0.44 3.60 -1.69
C PRO A 320 1.48 4.35 -2.52
N VAL A 321 2.35 5.10 -1.84
CA VAL A 321 3.52 5.75 -2.44
C VAL A 321 4.66 5.84 -1.43
N LEU A 322 5.82 5.26 -1.74
CA LEU A 322 6.95 5.20 -0.81
C LEU A 322 6.50 4.63 0.56
N ASP A 323 6.73 5.35 1.65
CA ASP A 323 6.31 5.04 3.02
C ASP A 323 4.87 5.46 3.36
N PHE A 324 4.11 6.06 2.43
CA PHE A 324 2.71 6.38 2.65
C PHE A 324 1.83 5.12 2.56
N ARG A 325 1.32 4.71 3.72
CA ARG A 325 0.25 3.71 3.88
C ARG A 325 -0.69 4.16 5.02
N LEU A 326 -2.01 4.16 4.80
CA LEU A 326 -3.00 4.25 5.89
C LEU A 326 -3.38 2.83 6.34
N PRO A 327 -3.70 2.63 7.64
CA PRO A 327 -4.19 1.35 8.10
C PRO A 327 -5.58 1.08 7.54
N ARG A 328 -5.80 -0.15 7.05
CA ARG A 328 -7.12 -0.60 6.56
C ARG A 328 -8.03 -1.08 7.68
N SER A 329 -7.44 -1.70 8.69
CA SER A 329 -8.11 -2.20 9.88
C SER A 329 -7.72 -1.35 11.08
N GLY A 330 -8.69 -1.11 11.97
CA GLY A 330 -8.50 -0.27 13.14
C GLY A 330 -8.66 1.23 12.86
N SER A 331 -8.20 2.05 13.80
CA SER A 331 -8.45 3.49 13.77
C SER A 331 -7.18 4.29 13.41
N ALA A 332 -7.17 4.84 12.19
CA ALA A 332 -6.09 5.70 11.71
C ALA A 332 -5.95 6.98 12.52
N CYS A 333 -4.81 7.67 12.39
CA CYS A 333 -4.58 8.94 13.06
C CYS A 333 -5.59 10.02 12.56
N PRO A 334 -6.34 10.69 13.45
CA PRO A 334 -7.30 11.72 13.03
C PRO A 334 -6.63 12.98 12.45
N LEU A 335 -5.30 13.11 12.60
CA LEU A 335 -4.55 14.24 12.07
C LEU A 335 -4.26 14.13 10.57
N TRP A 336 -4.54 12.99 9.94
CA TRP A 336 -4.44 12.88 8.49
C TRP A 336 -5.40 13.86 7.80
N PRO A 337 -4.94 14.64 6.79
CA PRO A 337 -5.78 15.61 6.08
C PRO A 337 -7.04 15.00 5.45
N LEU A 338 -6.99 13.72 5.08
CA LEU A 338 -8.12 12.93 4.60
C LEU A 338 -9.34 13.02 5.55
N TYR A 339 -9.14 12.78 6.84
CA TYR A 339 -10.23 12.78 7.82
C TYR A 339 -10.65 14.20 8.20
N GLN A 340 -9.74 15.16 8.18
CA GLN A 340 -10.08 16.57 8.39
C GLN A 340 -11.04 17.08 7.31
N ALA A 341 -10.88 16.63 6.06
CA ALA A 341 -11.72 17.03 4.95
C ALA A 341 -13.20 16.66 5.17
N LEU A 342 -13.49 15.53 5.84
CA LEU A 342 -14.85 15.11 6.17
C LEU A 342 -15.60 16.12 7.04
N THR A 343 -14.89 16.90 7.85
CA THR A 343 -15.52 17.89 8.73
C THR A 343 -16.06 19.10 7.96
N GLN A 344 -15.53 19.37 6.76
CA GLN A 344 -15.88 20.53 5.95
C GLN A 344 -15.93 20.14 4.46
N PRO A 345 -16.99 19.42 4.01
CA PRO A 345 -17.16 19.06 2.62
C PRO A 345 -17.10 20.27 1.69
N GLY A 346 -16.44 20.12 0.55
CA GLY A 346 -16.18 21.17 -0.44
C GLY A 346 -14.97 22.06 -0.13
N ARG A 347 -14.42 22.03 1.09
CA ARG A 347 -13.21 22.79 1.43
C ARG A 347 -11.95 21.99 1.07
N ALA A 348 -11.15 22.52 0.16
CA ALA A 348 -9.84 21.97 -0.15
C ALA A 348 -8.84 22.19 1.01
N ILE A 349 -8.12 21.13 1.37
CA ILE A 349 -7.09 21.14 2.41
C ILE A 349 -5.73 20.80 1.76
N ARG A 350 -4.70 21.58 2.08
CA ARG A 350 -3.29 21.30 1.77
C ARG A 350 -2.50 21.26 3.07
N ARG A 351 -1.75 20.17 3.28
CA ARG A 351 -0.85 20.00 4.43
C ARG A 351 0.40 19.24 4.00
N VAL A 352 1.52 19.55 4.63
CA VAL A 352 2.74 18.74 4.53
C VAL A 352 2.83 17.94 5.82
N VAL A 353 2.89 16.61 5.69
CA VAL A 353 2.84 15.68 6.83
C VAL A 353 3.98 14.68 6.76
N ARG A 354 4.36 14.11 7.90
CA ARG A 354 5.30 12.99 7.98
C ARG A 354 4.86 11.97 9.02
N LEU A 355 5.22 10.71 8.80
CA LEU A 355 5.10 9.67 9.81
C LEU A 355 6.16 9.83 10.92
N PRO A 356 5.91 9.35 12.15
CA PRO A 356 6.90 9.31 13.22
C PRO A 356 7.86 8.13 13.01
N GLY A 357 9.05 8.22 13.60
CA GLY A 357 10.07 7.16 13.52
C GLY A 357 11.10 7.40 12.41
N ARG A 358 11.63 6.30 11.85
CA ARG A 358 12.73 6.31 10.86
C ARG A 358 12.29 6.71 9.45
N ALA A 359 11.00 6.71 9.18
CA ALA A 359 10.44 7.19 7.92
C ALA A 359 10.46 8.72 7.91
N HIS A 360 11.35 9.30 7.10
CA HIS A 360 11.58 10.74 7.08
C HIS A 360 10.89 11.46 5.92
N THR A 361 10.27 10.73 4.97
CA THR A 361 9.72 11.35 3.77
C THR A 361 8.59 12.32 4.15
N PRO A 362 8.77 13.63 3.93
CA PRO A 362 7.65 14.56 4.05
C PRO A 362 6.75 14.37 2.83
N PHE A 363 5.45 14.31 3.07
CA PHE A 363 4.43 14.20 2.04
C PHE A 363 3.61 15.47 1.95
N GLU A 364 3.44 15.98 0.74
CA GLU A 364 2.44 16.99 0.45
C GLU A 364 1.11 16.31 0.14
N CYS A 365 0.13 16.56 1.01
CA CYS A 365 -1.22 16.01 0.92
C CYS A 365 -2.21 17.09 0.48
N PHE A 366 -3.05 16.74 -0.50
CA PHE A 366 -4.22 17.52 -0.91
C PHE A 366 -5.46 16.69 -0.63
N ALA A 367 -6.40 17.21 0.15
CA ALA A 367 -7.61 16.49 0.53
C ALA A 367 -8.86 17.32 0.28
N ILE A 368 -9.95 16.64 -0.11
CA ILE A 368 -11.29 17.22 -0.24
C ILE A 368 -12.33 16.15 0.08
N ALA A 369 -13.43 16.56 0.73
CA ALA A 369 -14.62 15.72 0.84
C ALA A 369 -15.71 16.24 -0.08
N THR A 370 -16.33 15.35 -0.84
CA THR A 370 -17.34 15.69 -1.85
C THR A 370 -18.62 14.90 -1.56
N PRO A 371 -19.80 15.54 -1.58
CA PRO A 371 -21.07 14.82 -1.57
C PRO A 371 -21.26 14.05 -2.88
N VAL A 372 -21.65 12.79 -2.77
CA VAL A 372 -21.89 11.85 -3.88
C VAL A 372 -23.39 11.59 -3.98
N GLY A 373 -23.92 11.82 -5.18
CA GLY A 373 -25.35 11.73 -5.48
C GLY A 373 -25.98 13.10 -5.64
N ASP A 374 -27.28 13.11 -5.93
CA ASP A 374 -28.03 14.34 -6.13
C ASP A 374 -28.31 15.03 -4.80
N VAL A 375 -28.26 16.37 -4.81
CA VAL A 375 -28.71 17.18 -3.68
C VAL A 375 -30.23 17.10 -3.64
N SER A 376 -30.75 16.44 -2.61
CA SER A 376 -32.18 16.24 -2.42
C SER A 376 -32.54 16.44 -0.96
N PHE A 377 -33.72 17.03 -0.70
CA PHE A 377 -34.28 17.08 0.64
C PHE A 377 -34.87 15.73 1.08
N ALA A 378 -35.04 14.79 0.14
CA ALA A 378 -35.63 13.48 0.40
C ALA A 378 -34.57 12.40 0.71
N SER A 379 -33.29 12.67 0.48
CA SER A 379 -32.21 11.71 0.70
C SER A 379 -30.93 12.41 1.10
N GLU A 380 -30.27 11.93 2.14
CA GLU A 380 -28.96 12.42 2.54
C GLU A 380 -27.90 12.04 1.50
N ALA A 381 -27.12 13.03 1.06
CA ALA A 381 -26.00 12.79 0.17
C ALA A 381 -24.90 12.03 0.92
N ARG A 382 -24.38 10.97 0.31
CA ARG A 382 -23.21 10.26 0.85
C ARG A 382 -22.00 11.18 0.74
N VAL A 383 -21.06 11.13 1.69
CA VAL A 383 -19.83 11.93 1.61
C VAL A 383 -18.64 11.00 1.44
N THR A 384 -17.77 11.34 0.49
CA THR A 384 -16.51 10.65 0.26
C THR A 384 -15.37 11.65 0.35
N ALA A 385 -14.35 11.34 1.14
CA ALA A 385 -13.10 12.10 1.16
C ALA A 385 -12.06 11.44 0.25
N THR A 386 -11.39 12.26 -0.55
CA THR A 386 -10.28 11.86 -1.44
C THR A 386 -9.05 12.67 -1.08
N MET A 387 -7.93 11.99 -0.91
CA MET A 387 -6.63 12.60 -0.62
C MET A 387 -5.60 12.14 -1.64
N LEU A 388 -5.01 13.10 -2.37
CA LEU A 388 -3.81 12.90 -3.18
C LEU A 388 -2.57 13.11 -2.31
N VAL A 389 -1.59 12.24 -2.45
CA VAL A 389 -0.34 12.29 -1.68
C VAL A 389 0.85 12.25 -2.64
N ARG A 390 1.85 13.08 -2.43
CA ARG A 390 3.12 13.03 -3.18
C ARG A 390 4.30 13.43 -2.28
N PRO A 391 5.53 13.02 -2.61
CA PRO A 391 6.72 13.53 -1.91
C PRO A 391 6.72 15.06 -1.92
N ALA A 392 6.94 15.68 -0.76
CA ALA A 392 6.96 17.13 -0.65
C ALA A 392 8.14 17.70 -1.45
N ARG A 393 7.87 18.74 -2.23
CA ARG A 393 8.89 19.45 -3.03
C ARG A 393 9.47 20.66 -2.31
N ASN A 394 8.92 20.97 -1.14
CA ASN A 394 9.11 22.22 -0.44
C ASN A 394 9.68 21.91 0.95
N GLU A 395 10.42 22.86 1.52
CA GLU A 395 10.94 22.79 2.89
C GLU A 395 9.90 23.19 3.95
N ASP A 396 8.61 23.10 3.63
CA ASP A 396 7.53 23.35 4.59
C ASP A 396 7.72 22.41 5.80
N VAL A 397 7.68 22.95 7.03
CA VAL A 397 7.83 22.14 8.24
C VAL A 397 6.67 21.14 8.32
N PRO A 398 6.93 19.82 8.26
CA PRO A 398 5.86 18.83 8.18
C PRO A 398 5.20 18.64 9.55
N ASP A 399 3.87 18.62 9.55
CA ASP A 399 3.07 18.17 10.68
C ASP A 399 3.29 16.67 10.91
N VAL A 400 3.29 16.22 12.16
CA VAL A 400 3.48 14.80 12.48
C VAL A 400 2.13 14.10 12.55
N VAL A 401 1.93 13.10 11.69
CA VAL A 401 0.75 12.22 11.66
C VAL A 401 1.16 10.81 12.02
N GLY A 402 0.29 10.03 12.67
CA GLY A 402 0.60 8.66 13.08
C GLY A 402 0.03 7.57 12.16
N PRO A 403 0.59 6.34 12.19
CA PRO A 403 -0.05 5.18 11.58
C PRO A 403 -1.33 4.80 12.34
N GLY A 404 -1.34 4.93 13.66
CA GLY A 404 -2.50 4.72 14.53
C GLY A 404 -2.09 4.92 15.99
N CYS A 405 -3.02 5.30 16.89
CA CYS A 405 -2.63 5.71 18.25
C CYS A 405 -1.81 4.65 19.01
N ARG A 406 -2.18 3.37 18.89
CA ARG A 406 -1.54 2.27 19.64
C ARG A 406 -0.10 1.97 19.22
N VAL A 407 0.28 2.31 17.99
CA VAL A 407 1.63 2.04 17.43
C VAL A 407 2.39 3.34 17.12
N CYS A 408 1.82 4.49 17.47
CA CYS A 408 2.41 5.79 17.21
C CYS A 408 3.42 6.15 18.31
N THR A 409 4.67 6.38 17.91
CA THR A 409 5.80 6.70 18.82
C THR A 409 5.84 8.16 19.30
N VAL A 410 4.87 9.00 18.92
CA VAL A 410 4.78 10.40 19.36
C VAL A 410 4.33 10.47 20.82
N GLN A 411 5.21 10.84 21.75
CA GLN A 411 4.91 10.85 23.19
C GLN A 411 3.77 11.83 23.54
N ASP A 412 3.95 13.13 23.26
CA ASP A 412 3.04 14.20 23.70
C ASP A 412 1.98 14.57 22.64
N CYS A 413 1.21 13.59 22.16
CA CYS A 413 0.17 13.84 21.16
C CYS A 413 -1.18 14.18 21.82
N ALA A 414 -1.63 15.43 21.69
CA ALA A 414 -2.93 15.89 22.22
C ALA A 414 -4.15 15.20 21.59
N SER A 415 -4.00 14.62 20.39
CA SER A 415 -5.06 13.88 19.69
C SER A 415 -5.04 12.37 19.93
N ARG A 416 -4.24 11.91 20.91
CA ARG A 416 -4.08 10.49 21.23
C ARG A 416 -5.35 9.92 21.87
N ARG A 417 -5.95 8.91 21.22
CA ARG A 417 -7.14 8.19 21.74
C ARG A 417 -6.78 7.03 22.68
N HIS A 418 -5.65 6.37 22.42
CA HIS A 418 -5.19 5.19 23.18
C HIS A 418 -3.71 5.32 23.54
N PRO A 419 -3.26 4.77 24.68
CA PRO A 419 -1.85 4.65 25.01
C PRO A 419 -1.05 3.96 23.90
N SER A 420 0.19 4.40 23.68
CA SER A 420 1.13 3.71 22.77
C SER A 420 1.56 2.39 23.41
N LEU A 421 1.70 1.35 22.60
CA LEU A 421 2.35 0.08 22.96
C LEU A 421 3.86 0.09 22.69
N VAL A 422 4.33 1.10 21.95
CA VAL A 422 5.71 1.26 21.46
C VAL A 422 6.37 2.44 22.14
#